data_AF-A0AA36IYG2-F1
#
_entry.id   AF-A0AA36IYG2-F1
#
_cell.length_a   1.000
_cell.length_b   1.000
_cell.length_c   1.000
_cell.angle_alpha   90.00
_cell.angle_beta   90.00
_cell.angle_gamma   90.00
#
_symmetry.space_group_name_H-M   'P 1'
#
loop_
_entity.id
_entity.type
_entity.pdbx_description
1 polymer ?
#
loop_
_entity_poly.entity_id
_entity_poly.type
_entity_poly.pdbx_seq_one_letter_code
_entity_poly.pdbx_strand_id
1 'polypeptide(L)'
;MTTNNKDALDPALLRSGRIDYELEFRAAVPDQIHRLFTRFYSDFGEKDQTATGEVSASKGTASTEQLAAQFAERLKASERNFTTADIQRHLMKRKKSPERAVQEVQELPLG
;
A
#
# COMPACT_ATOMS: atom_id res chain seq x y z
N MET A 1 -20.13 10.41 -2.06
CA MET A 1 -19.75 11.45 -1.07
C MET A 1 -18.56 10.93 -0.28
N THR A 2 -17.65 11.80 0.20
CA THR A 2 -16.56 11.44 1.10
C THR A 2 -16.57 12.39 2.30
N THR A 3 -16.21 11.90 3.49
CA THR A 3 -16.07 12.72 4.70
C THR A 3 -14.98 12.14 5.59
N ASN A 4 -14.23 13.01 6.27
CA ASN A 4 -13.30 12.62 7.33
C ASN A 4 -13.99 12.57 8.70
N ASN A 5 -15.19 13.16 8.82
CA ASN A 5 -15.98 13.17 10.04
C ASN A 5 -17.42 12.77 9.72
N LYS A 6 -17.72 11.48 9.91
CA LYS A 6 -19.06 10.92 9.69
C LYS A 6 -20.05 11.43 10.74
N ASP A 7 -19.62 11.59 11.99
CA ASP A 7 -20.50 11.94 13.11
C ASP A 7 -21.02 13.39 13.03
N ALA A 8 -20.35 14.24 12.25
CA ALA A 8 -20.81 15.60 11.95
C ALA A 8 -21.85 15.66 10.81
N LEU A 9 -22.16 14.55 10.14
CA LEU A 9 -23.17 14.53 9.08
C LEU A 9 -24.58 14.60 9.67
N ASP A 10 -25.47 15.32 8.98
CA ASP A 10 -26.89 15.30 9.29
C ASP A 10 -27.43 13.85 9.16
N PRO A 11 -28.08 13.29 10.19
CA PRO A 11 -28.66 11.95 10.14
C PRO A 11 -29.65 11.74 8.98
N ALA A 12 -30.26 12.80 8.45
CA ALA A 12 -31.12 12.73 7.27
C ALA A 12 -30.36 12.29 6.01
N LEU A 13 -29.05 12.56 5.91
CA LEU A 13 -28.21 12.13 4.80
C LEU A 13 -27.90 10.63 4.84
N LEU A 14 -27.92 10.01 6.03
CA LEU A 14 -27.63 8.59 6.22
C LEU A 14 -28.86 7.69 5.98
N ARG A 15 -30.03 8.26 5.68
CA ARG A 15 -31.24 7.48 5.40
C ARG A 15 -31.17 6.82 4.02
N SER A 16 -31.78 5.64 3.92
CA SER A 16 -31.94 4.92 2.65
C SER A 16 -32.59 5.80 1.58
N GLY A 17 -32.08 5.74 0.36
CA GLY A 17 -32.46 6.61 -0.76
C GLY A 17 -31.68 7.93 -0.83
N ARG A 18 -30.72 8.15 0.08
CA ARG A 18 -29.71 9.23 0.01
C ARG A 18 -28.30 8.65 -0.05
N ILE A 19 -27.92 7.85 0.95
CA ILE A 19 -26.66 7.11 0.99
C ILE A 19 -27.02 5.64 1.23
N ASP A 20 -26.78 4.82 0.23
CA ASP A 20 -27.15 3.40 0.27
C ASP A 20 -25.97 2.48 0.64
N TYR A 21 -24.73 2.99 0.58
CA TYR A 21 -23.54 2.25 0.96
C TYR A 21 -22.50 3.16 1.62
N GLU A 22 -21.88 2.64 2.68
CA GLU A 22 -20.84 3.33 3.42
C GLU A 22 -19.59 2.47 3.47
N LEU A 23 -18.43 3.10 3.25
CA LEU A 23 -17.13 2.47 3.35
C LEU A 23 -16.20 3.35 4.19
N GLU A 24 -15.69 2.79 5.28
CA GLU A 24 -14.71 3.44 6.14
C GLU A 24 -13.30 3.11 5.65
N PHE A 25 -12.50 4.13 5.35
CA PHE A 25 -11.08 3.97 5.02
C PHE A 25 -10.27 4.09 6.31
N ARG A 26 -9.61 3.00 6.69
CA ARG A 26 -8.79 2.89 7.91
C ARG A 26 -7.29 2.86 7.58
N ALA A 27 -6.48 2.74 8.62
CA ALA A 27 -5.07 2.40 8.49
C ALA A 27 -4.88 1.12 7.67
N ALA A 28 -3.77 1.07 6.93
CA ALA A 28 -3.43 -0.05 6.07
C ALA A 28 -3.15 -1.30 6.91
N VAL A 29 -3.83 -2.40 6.59
CA VAL A 29 -3.58 -3.70 7.22
C VAL A 29 -2.41 -4.42 6.53
N PRO A 30 -1.70 -5.35 7.22
CA PRO A 30 -0.50 -6.00 6.67
C PRO A 30 -0.67 -6.60 5.25
N ASP A 31 -1.82 -7.22 4.96
CA ASP A 31 -2.12 -7.75 3.62
C ASP A 31 -2.22 -6.64 2.56
N GLN A 32 -2.81 -5.48 2.89
CA GLN A 32 -2.84 -4.32 2.00
C GLN A 32 -1.44 -3.76 1.76
N ILE A 33 -0.61 -3.70 2.81
CA ILE A 33 0.79 -3.23 2.73
C ILE A 33 1.59 -4.14 1.80
N HIS A 34 1.48 -5.46 2.00
CA HIS A 34 2.14 -6.47 1.20
C HIS A 34 1.74 -6.34 -0.29
N ARG A 35 0.44 -6.32 -0.57
CA ARG A 35 -0.08 -6.18 -1.94
C ARG A 35 0.35 -4.87 -2.58
N LEU A 36 0.30 -3.76 -1.85
CA LEU A 36 0.72 -2.45 -2.34
C LEU A 36 2.21 -2.47 -2.72
N PHE A 37 3.06 -3.02 -1.86
CA PHE A 37 4.50 -3.14 -2.12
C PHE A 37 4.79 -4.03 -3.33
N THR A 38 4.24 -5.24 -3.35
CA THR A 38 4.44 -6.19 -4.45
C THR A 38 3.97 -5.59 -5.77
N ARG A 39 2.78 -4.98 -5.79
CA ARG A 39 2.25 -4.39 -7.03
C ARG A 39 3.09 -3.21 -7.51
N PHE A 40 3.46 -2.33 -6.59
CA PHE A 40 4.27 -1.16 -6.89
C PHE A 40 5.58 -1.57 -7.57
N TYR A 41 6.36 -2.47 -6.97
CA TYR A 41 7.64 -2.89 -7.54
C TYR A 41 7.52 -3.89 -8.69
N SER A 42 6.36 -4.51 -8.91
CA SER A 42 6.09 -5.27 -10.14
C SER A 42 5.82 -4.36 -11.34
N ASP A 43 5.21 -3.19 -11.12
CA ASP A 43 4.94 -2.20 -12.17
C ASP A 43 6.18 -1.33 -12.50
N PHE A 44 7.07 -1.12 -11.51
CA PHE A 44 8.33 -0.36 -11.66
C PHE A 44 9.58 -1.24 -11.84
N GLY A 45 9.47 -2.55 -11.57
CA GLY A 45 10.54 -3.53 -11.75
C GLY A 45 10.65 -3.94 -13.21
N GLU A 46 11.76 -3.57 -13.84
CA GLU A 46 12.27 -4.13 -15.09
C GLU A 46 11.26 -4.28 -16.24
N LYS A 47 10.71 -3.17 -16.72
CA LYS A 47 10.34 -3.03 -18.14
C LYS A 47 11.55 -2.67 -19.00
N ASP A 48 12.65 -3.40 -18.84
CA ASP A 48 13.79 -3.34 -19.77
C ASP A 48 14.14 -4.71 -20.35
N GLN A 49 13.15 -5.62 -20.39
CA GLN A 49 13.23 -6.81 -21.22
C GLN A 49 11.99 -6.85 -22.12
N THR A 50 12.25 -6.37 -23.35
CA THR A 50 11.60 -6.66 -24.62
C THR A 50 10.46 -7.68 -24.60
N ALA A 51 9.38 -7.31 -25.29
CA ALA A 51 8.33 -8.19 -25.76
C ALA A 51 8.90 -9.46 -26.44
N THR A 52 9.02 -10.56 -25.71
CA THR A 52 8.89 -11.91 -26.26
C THR A 52 8.51 -12.81 -25.10
N GLY A 53 7.39 -13.51 -25.22
CA GLY A 53 6.88 -14.36 -24.16
C GLY A 53 7.84 -15.49 -23.87
N GLU A 54 8.14 -15.70 -22.58
CA GLU A 54 8.41 -17.01 -21.99
C GLU A 54 8.46 -16.86 -20.46
N VAL A 55 7.81 -17.81 -19.79
CA VAL A 55 7.64 -17.91 -18.34
C VAL A 55 8.98 -18.20 -17.65
N SER A 56 9.63 -17.17 -17.09
CA SER A 56 10.67 -17.33 -16.08
C SER A 56 10.32 -16.53 -14.82
N ALA A 57 9.28 -17.00 -14.13
CA ALA A 57 8.67 -16.37 -12.96
C ALA A 57 9.36 -16.68 -11.61
N SER A 58 10.63 -17.08 -11.57
CA SER A 58 11.16 -17.79 -10.38
C SER A 58 12.24 -17.09 -9.54
N LYS A 59 12.79 -15.92 -9.92
CA LYS A 59 13.81 -15.24 -9.09
C LYS A 59 13.51 -13.78 -8.70
N GLY A 60 13.09 -12.93 -9.65
CA GLY A 60 12.80 -11.51 -9.34
C GLY A 60 11.51 -11.29 -8.53
N THR A 61 10.49 -12.10 -8.79
CA THR A 61 9.20 -12.09 -8.10
C THR A 61 9.33 -12.58 -6.65
N ALA A 62 10.03 -13.69 -6.44
CA ALA A 62 10.26 -14.28 -5.12
C ALA A 62 10.99 -13.32 -4.17
N SER A 63 12.00 -12.59 -4.66
CA SER A 63 12.71 -11.57 -3.87
C SER A 63 11.79 -10.40 -3.48
N THR A 64 10.95 -9.94 -4.41
CA THR A 64 10.00 -8.84 -4.16
C THR A 64 8.94 -9.23 -3.13
N GLU A 65 8.45 -10.46 -3.19
CA GLU A 65 7.45 -11.00 -2.26
C GLU A 65 8.02 -11.15 -0.84
N GLN A 66 9.28 -11.61 -0.72
CA GLN A 66 9.99 -11.64 0.56
C GLN A 66 10.20 -10.24 1.16
N LEU A 67 10.57 -9.26 0.33
CA LEU A 67 10.72 -7.87 0.77
C LEU A 67 9.38 -7.25 1.18
N ALA A 68 8.30 -7.56 0.47
CA ALA A 68 6.95 -7.12 0.83
C ALA A 68 6.52 -7.65 2.21
N ALA A 69 6.78 -8.94 2.48
CA ALA A 69 6.50 -9.54 3.78
C ALA A 69 7.33 -8.88 4.89
N GLN A 70 8.63 -8.68 4.66
CA GLN A 70 9.50 -8.00 5.61
C GLN A 70 9.07 -6.55 5.88
N PHE A 71 8.62 -5.83 4.85
CA PHE A 71 8.13 -4.47 4.96
C PHE A 71 6.87 -4.39 5.83
N ALA A 72 5.90 -5.28 5.59
CA ALA A 72 4.66 -5.35 6.36
C ALA A 72 4.92 -5.67 7.84
N GLU A 73 5.81 -6.63 8.12
CA GLU A 73 6.19 -6.97 9.50
C GLU A 73 6.88 -5.80 10.22
N ARG A 74 7.79 -5.07 9.55
CA ARG A 74 8.45 -3.90 10.16
C ARG A 74 7.48 -2.76 10.46
N LEU A 75 6.52 -2.51 9.57
CA LEU A 75 5.47 -1.51 9.80
C LEU A 75 4.59 -1.90 10.99
N LYS A 76 4.21 -3.18 11.08
CA LYS A 76 3.45 -3.72 12.21
C LYS A 76 4.22 -3.61 13.52
N ALA A 77 5.52 -3.89 13.52
CA ALA A 77 6.39 -3.77 14.70
C ALA A 77 6.62 -2.31 15.15
N SER A 78 6.31 -1.32 14.31
CA SER A 78 6.48 0.09 14.64
C SER A 78 5.35 0.65 15.52
N GLU A 79 4.31 -0.15 15.85
CA GLU A 79 3.11 0.23 16.64
C GLU A 79 2.41 1.52 16.17
N ARG A 80 2.65 1.92 14.92
CA ARG A 80 2.12 3.12 14.30
C ARG A 80 1.10 2.75 13.23
N ASN A 81 0.04 3.55 13.13
CA ASN A 81 -0.94 3.42 12.07
C ASN A 81 -0.48 4.24 10.86
N PHE A 82 -0.51 3.62 9.68
CA PHE A 82 -0.16 4.27 8.43
C PHE A 82 -1.32 4.13 7.45
N THR A 83 -1.63 5.19 6.72
CA THR A 83 -2.58 5.09 5.61
C THR A 83 -1.89 4.46 4.39
N THR A 84 -2.69 3.97 3.45
CA THR A 84 -2.16 3.50 2.16
C THR A 84 -1.43 4.63 1.41
N ALA A 85 -1.84 5.89 1.60
CA ALA A 85 -1.18 7.05 1.00
C ALA A 85 0.21 7.32 1.59
N ASP A 86 0.41 7.15 2.90
CA ASP A 86 1.72 7.31 3.55
C ASP A 86 2.72 6.29 3.02
N ILE A 87 2.27 5.04 2.91
CA ILE A 87 3.06 3.95 2.35
C ILE A 87 3.38 4.25 0.88
N GLN A 88 2.39 4.61 0.07
CA GLN A 88 2.60 4.91 -1.34
C GLN A 88 3.57 6.08 -1.53
N ARG A 89 3.47 7.13 -0.71
CA ARG A 89 4.41 8.26 -0.71
C ARG A 89 5.84 7.81 -0.39
N HIS A 90 6.00 6.91 0.58
CA HIS A 90 7.30 6.32 0.91
C HIS A 90 7.87 5.53 -0.26
N LEU A 91 7.09 4.62 -0.85
CA LEU A 91 7.53 3.83 -2.02
C LEU A 91 7.89 4.73 -3.22
N MET A 92 7.15 5.82 -3.42
CA MET A 92 7.41 6.82 -4.47
C MET A 92 8.73 7.57 -4.32
N LYS A 93 9.28 7.72 -3.10
CA LYS A 93 10.64 8.25 -2.90
C LYS A 93 11.71 7.25 -3.31
N ARG A 94 11.38 5.95 -3.33
CA ARG A 94 12.29 4.80 -3.49
C ARG A 94 11.88 3.90 -4.67
N LYS A 95 11.51 4.52 -5.81
CA LYS A 95 10.87 3.83 -6.96
C LYS A 95 11.64 2.64 -7.51
N LYS A 96 12.98 2.71 -7.52
CA LYS A 96 13.85 1.70 -8.14
C LYS A 96 14.61 0.84 -7.12
N SER A 97 14.31 0.99 -5.83
CA SER A 97 15.10 0.35 -4.76
C SER A 97 14.17 -0.23 -3.69
N PRO A 98 13.60 -1.43 -3.92
CA PRO A 98 12.72 -2.08 -2.95
C PRO A 98 13.43 -2.36 -1.62
N GLU A 99 14.70 -2.76 -1.65
CA GLU A 99 15.50 -3.02 -0.45
C GLU A 99 15.62 -1.77 0.45
N ARG A 100 15.88 -0.60 -0.14
CA ARG A 100 15.93 0.68 0.57
C ARG A 100 14.58 1.03 1.19
N ALA A 101 13.47 0.73 0.52
CA ALA A 101 12.15 0.96 1.09
C ALA A 101 11.91 0.16 2.38
N VAL A 102 12.45 -1.06 2.46
CA VAL A 102 12.38 -1.90 3.67
C VAL A 102 13.34 -1.44 4.77
N GLN A 103 14.53 -0.97 4.41
CA GLN A 103 15.52 -0.49 5.37
C GLN A 103 15.06 0.79 6.09
N GLU A 104 14.50 1.73 5.36
CA GLU A 104 14.20 3.07 5.86
C GLU A 104 12.70 3.24 6.21
N VAL A 105 12.06 2.17 6.72
CA VAL A 105 10.66 2.19 7.22
C VAL A 105 10.45 3.27 8.28
N GLN A 106 11.48 3.62 9.04
CA GLN A 106 11.44 4.65 10.08
C GLN A 106 11.18 6.06 9.53
N GLU A 107 11.49 6.32 8.26
CA GLU A 107 11.24 7.61 7.60
C GLU A 107 9.80 7.79 7.10
N LEU A 108 8.91 6.81 7.31
CA LEU A 108 7.52 7.00 6.95
C LEU A 108 6.93 8.20 7.69
N PRO A 109 6.37 9.19 6.98
CA PRO A 109 5.72 10.32 7.61
C PRO A 109 4.55 9.82 8.47
N LEU A 110 4.37 10.46 9.63
CA LEU A 110 3.12 10.40 10.37
C LEU A 110 2.13 11.28 9.60
N GLY A 111 1.02 10.69 9.16
CA GLY A 111 -0.13 11.42 8.63
C GLY A 111 -0.82 12.26 9.70
#